data_AF-A0A1Q7F7V5-F1
#
_entry.id   AF-A0A1Q7F7V5-F1
#
_cell.length_a   1.000
_cell.length_b   1.000
_cell.length_c   1.000
_cell.angle_alpha   90.00
_cell.angle_beta   90.00
_cell.angle_gamma   90.00
#
_symmetry.space_group_name_H-M   'P 1'
#
loop_
_entity.id
_entity.type
_entity.pdbx_description
1 polymer ?
#
loop_
_entity_poly.entity_id
_entity_poly.type
_entity_poly.pdbx_seq_one_letter_code
_entity_poly.pdbx_strand_id
1 'polypeptide(L)'
;MIARHKFGLDPTLRVSIFGAPSGGPSFDKKKYEHLTLAIRQTALERARNRCQKCGVKFSPSVQPQFEHINRSLKDNRPINLRALCPECFKPVEEKEKKSKGMFGNIRNMFG
;
A
#
# COMPACT_ATOMS: atom_id res chain seq x y z
N MET A 1 -13.99 -29.46 -47.75
CA MET A 1 -12.76 -28.74 -47.32
C MET A 1 -13.13 -27.73 -46.23
N ILE A 2 -12.23 -27.55 -45.28
CA ILE A 2 -12.41 -27.00 -43.92
C ILE A 2 -12.65 -25.47 -43.93
N ALA A 3 -13.55 -24.98 -43.06
CA ALA A 3 -13.33 -23.72 -42.32
C ALA A 3 -14.27 -23.64 -41.09
N ARG A 4 -13.67 -23.80 -39.90
CA ARG A 4 -14.26 -23.47 -38.60
C ARG A 4 -13.87 -22.02 -38.27
N HIS A 5 -14.84 -21.15 -38.01
CA HIS A 5 -14.58 -19.90 -37.31
C HIS A 5 -15.51 -19.78 -36.10
N LYS A 6 -14.89 -19.91 -34.92
CA LYS A 6 -15.44 -19.54 -33.61
C LYS A 6 -15.12 -18.08 -33.35
N PHE A 7 -16.14 -17.28 -33.05
CA PHE A 7 -16.09 -16.06 -32.21
C PHE A 7 -17.51 -15.97 -31.62
N GLY A 8 -17.82 -16.03 -30.33
CA GLY A 8 -17.10 -15.59 -29.14
C GLY A 8 -17.81 -14.34 -28.59
N LEU A 9 -18.72 -14.53 -27.60
CA LEU A 9 -19.09 -13.69 -26.42
C LEU A 9 -18.91 -12.15 -26.54
N ASP A 10 -19.73 -11.23 -26.03
CA ASP A 10 -20.91 -11.12 -25.17
C ASP A 10 -21.10 -9.57 -24.99
N PRO A 11 -22.30 -9.03 -24.69
CA PRO A 11 -22.57 -7.59 -24.74
C PRO A 11 -22.24 -6.90 -23.41
N THR A 12 -21.21 -6.05 -23.37
CA THR A 12 -20.97 -5.21 -22.18
C THR A 12 -20.35 -3.85 -22.54
N LEU A 13 -21.18 -2.91 -22.98
CA LEU A 13 -20.88 -1.48 -22.88
C LEU A 13 -21.65 -0.89 -21.70
N ARG A 14 -21.23 -1.27 -20.49
CA ARG A 14 -21.56 -0.51 -19.27
C ARG A 14 -20.58 0.66 -19.16
N VAL A 15 -21.12 1.84 -19.46
CA VAL A 15 -20.54 3.15 -19.18
C VAL A 15 -20.04 3.18 -17.72
N SER A 16 -18.74 3.40 -17.53
CA SER A 16 -18.17 3.77 -16.25
C SER A 16 -17.46 5.10 -16.41
N ILE A 17 -18.18 6.15 -16.04
CA ILE A 17 -17.71 7.53 -15.84
C ILE A 17 -16.92 7.54 -14.54
N PHE A 18 -15.60 7.34 -14.60
CA PHE A 18 -14.67 7.79 -13.57
C PHE A 18 -13.34 8.13 -14.26
N GLY A 19 -13.01 9.42 -14.27
CA GLY A 19 -11.81 9.96 -14.90
C GLY A 19 -10.55 9.29 -14.36
N ALA A 20 -9.78 8.69 -15.26
CA ALA A 20 -8.41 8.30 -14.99
C ALA A 20 -7.55 9.57 -14.89
N PRO A 21 -6.80 9.81 -13.81
CA PRO A 21 -5.69 10.75 -13.87
C PRO A 21 -4.59 10.10 -14.72
N SER A 22 -4.58 10.45 -16.00
CA SER A 22 -3.44 10.29 -16.89
C SER A 22 -2.33 11.24 -16.41
N GLY A 23 -1.56 10.80 -15.43
CA GLY A 23 -0.42 11.53 -14.90
C GLY A 23 0.53 10.54 -14.23
N GLY A 24 1.54 10.09 -14.98
CA GLY A 24 2.62 9.29 -14.41
C GLY A 24 3.27 10.04 -13.24
N PRO A 25 3.66 9.36 -12.16
CA PRO A 25 4.12 10.06 -10.96
C PRO A 25 5.50 10.67 -11.21
N SER A 26 5.57 12.00 -11.14
CA SER A 26 6.80 12.73 -10.83
C SER A 26 7.40 12.14 -9.54
N PHE A 27 8.63 11.67 -9.61
CA PHE A 27 9.32 11.01 -8.50
C PHE A 27 9.92 12.05 -7.55
N ASP A 28 9.06 12.84 -6.92
CA ASP A 28 9.44 13.80 -5.88
C ASP A 28 9.80 13.08 -4.58
N LYS A 29 11.07 12.69 -4.42
CA LYS A 29 11.61 11.94 -3.26
C LYS A 29 11.13 12.47 -1.89
N LYS A 30 10.96 13.79 -1.75
CA LYS A 30 10.46 14.45 -0.53
C LYS A 30 8.99 14.15 -0.20
N LYS A 31 8.13 13.92 -1.20
CA LYS A 31 6.73 13.47 -0.99
C LYS A 31 6.65 12.03 -0.47
N TYR A 32 7.72 11.26 -0.62
CA TYR A 32 7.79 9.84 -0.27
C TYR A 32 8.53 9.58 1.06
N GLU A 33 8.81 10.60 1.88
CA GLU A 33 9.34 10.36 3.23
C GLU A 33 8.25 10.09 4.26
N HIS A 34 7.07 10.68 4.09
CA HIS A 34 5.91 10.46 4.96
C HIS A 34 4.69 10.05 4.12
N LEU A 35 4.04 8.94 4.50
CA LEU A 35 2.76 8.51 3.92
C LEU A 35 1.72 9.64 4.01
N THR A 36 1.44 10.29 2.89
CA THR A 36 0.41 11.33 2.79
C THR A 36 -0.97 10.73 3.02
N LEU A 37 -1.94 11.54 3.47
CA LEU A 37 -3.31 11.10 3.70
C LEU A 37 -3.95 10.48 2.45
N ALA A 38 -3.67 11.03 1.26
CA ALA A 38 -4.17 10.50 0.00
C ALA A 38 -3.65 9.09 -0.30
N ILE A 39 -2.35 8.83 -0.05
CA ILE A 39 -1.77 7.49 -0.24
C ILE A 39 -2.40 6.50 0.75
N ARG A 40 -2.60 6.91 2.01
CA ARG A 40 -3.25 6.08 3.04
C ARG A 40 -4.67 5.72 2.65
N GLN A 41 -5.46 6.69 2.20
CA GLN A 41 -6.82 6.46 1.71
C GLN A 41 -6.84 5.48 0.55
N THR A 42 -6.00 5.71 -0.47
CA THR A 42 -5.94 4.84 -1.65
C THR A 42 -5.55 3.40 -1.28
N ALA A 43 -4.58 3.23 -0.38
CA ALA A 43 -4.17 1.92 0.12
C ALA A 43 -5.30 1.24 0.93
N LEU A 44 -6.06 2.01 1.70
CA LEU A 44 -7.19 1.52 2.49
C LEU A 44 -8.38 1.08 1.62
N GLU A 45 -8.71 1.87 0.60
CA GLU A 45 -9.75 1.57 -0.38
C GLU A 45 -9.43 0.28 -1.14
N ARG A 46 -8.17 0.10 -1.55
CA ARG A 46 -7.67 -1.15 -2.14
C ARG A 46 -7.81 -2.34 -1.20
N ALA A 47 -7.55 -2.13 0.09
CA ALA A 47 -7.75 -3.14 1.13
C ALA A 47 -9.23 -3.33 1.52
N ARG A 48 -10.17 -2.65 0.84
CA ARG A 48 -11.62 -2.68 1.11
C ARG A 48 -11.96 -2.33 2.57
N ASN A 49 -11.21 -1.40 3.16
CA ASN A 49 -11.32 -1.01 4.57
C ASN A 49 -11.21 -2.21 5.53
N ARG A 50 -10.37 -3.20 5.20
CA ARG A 50 -10.11 -4.38 6.05
C ARG A 50 -8.62 -4.67 6.17
N CYS A 51 -8.23 -5.24 7.30
CA CYS A 51 -6.88 -5.76 7.50
C CYS A 51 -6.61 -6.87 6.49
N GLN A 52 -5.53 -6.77 5.73
CA GLN A 52 -5.18 -7.77 4.72
C GLN A 52 -4.64 -9.08 5.31
N LYS A 53 -4.36 -9.12 6.62
CA LYS A 53 -3.86 -10.31 7.32
C LYS A 53 -4.96 -11.07 8.06
N CYS A 54 -5.78 -10.39 8.85
CA CYS A 54 -6.83 -11.03 9.67
C CYS A 54 -8.27 -10.70 9.22
N GLY A 55 -8.45 -9.82 8.24
CA GLY A 55 -9.77 -9.48 7.70
C GLY A 55 -10.62 -8.53 8.54
N VAL A 56 -10.15 -8.10 9.73
CA VAL A 56 -10.90 -7.17 10.59
C VAL A 56 -11.20 -5.87 9.86
N LYS A 57 -12.42 -5.35 10.00
CA LYS A 57 -12.83 -4.08 9.38
C LYS A 57 -12.21 -2.91 10.13
N PHE A 58 -11.64 -1.97 9.39
CA PHE A 58 -11.21 -0.71 9.96
C PHE A 58 -12.42 0.15 10.29
N SER A 59 -12.37 0.74 11.47
CA SER A 59 -13.39 1.63 12.03
C SER A 59 -12.67 2.82 12.67
N PRO A 60 -13.35 3.91 13.01
CA PRO A 60 -12.71 5.02 13.73
C PRO A 60 -12.00 4.59 15.02
N SER A 61 -12.43 3.48 15.65
CA SER A 61 -11.76 2.89 16.80
C SER A 61 -10.54 2.02 16.45
N VAL A 62 -10.52 1.42 15.25
CA VAL A 62 -9.43 0.54 14.78
C VAL A 62 -8.67 1.25 13.66
N GLN A 63 -7.68 2.04 14.06
CA GLN A 63 -6.85 2.78 13.12
C GLN A 63 -5.99 1.83 12.27
N PRO A 64 -6.00 1.97 10.92
CA PRO A 64 -5.16 1.17 10.05
C PRO A 64 -3.69 1.60 10.17
N GLN A 65 -2.80 0.63 10.21
CA GLN A 65 -1.36 0.79 10.08
C GLN A 65 -0.91 0.29 8.72
N PHE A 66 0.18 0.85 8.19
CA PHE A 66 0.69 0.53 6.86
C PHE A 66 2.08 -0.08 6.95
N GLU A 67 2.24 -1.30 6.42
CA GLU A 67 3.51 -1.98 6.25
C GLU A 67 3.96 -1.89 4.79
N HIS A 68 5.24 -1.55 4.55
CA HIS A 68 5.84 -1.66 3.22
C HIS A 68 6.23 -3.10 2.92
N ILE A 69 5.64 -3.69 1.87
CA ILE A 69 5.86 -5.09 1.47
C ILE A 69 7.34 -5.33 1.14
N ASN A 70 7.95 -4.41 0.39
CA ASN A 70 9.37 -4.46 0.01
C ASN A 70 10.32 -4.00 1.14
N ARG A 71 9.80 -3.64 2.33
CA ARG A 71 10.55 -3.01 3.44
C ARG A 71 11.33 -1.74 3.07
N SER A 72 11.06 -1.18 1.89
CA SER A 72 11.65 0.05 1.41
C SER A 72 10.74 1.21 1.74
N LEU A 73 11.12 2.01 2.73
CA LEU A 73 10.42 3.24 3.12
C LEU A 73 10.33 4.29 1.99
N LYS A 74 11.18 4.14 0.96
CA LYS A 74 11.22 5.03 -0.21
C LYS A 74 10.10 4.75 -1.22
N ASP A 75 9.51 3.56 -1.18
CA ASP A 75 8.48 3.14 -2.14
C ASP A 75 7.08 3.21 -1.52
N ASN A 76 6.46 4.39 -1.52
CA ASN A 76 5.10 4.57 -0.97
C ASN A 76 3.99 4.37 -2.00
N ARG A 77 4.25 3.58 -3.04
CA ARG A 77 3.17 3.24 -3.97
C ARG A 77 2.10 2.45 -3.20
N PRO A 78 0.79 2.73 -3.39
CA PRO A 78 -0.29 1.98 -2.75
C PRO A 78 -0.27 0.47 -3.01
N ILE A 79 0.48 -0.01 -4.02
CA ILE A 79 0.70 -1.43 -4.28
C ILE A 79 1.76 -2.05 -3.36
N ASN A 80 2.72 -1.26 -2.90
CA ASN A 80 3.77 -1.69 -1.96
C ASN A 80 3.33 -1.53 -0.50
N LEU A 81 2.11 -1.05 -0.25
CA LEU A 81 1.59 -0.81 1.09
C LEU A 81 0.55 -1.87 1.45
N ARG A 82 0.70 -2.43 2.63
CA ARG A 82 -0.23 -3.40 3.22
C ARG A 82 -0.94 -2.77 4.40
N ALA A 83 -2.27 -2.74 4.36
CA ALA A 83 -3.08 -2.22 5.45
C ALA A 83 -3.29 -3.32 6.52
N LEU A 84 -2.84 -3.06 7.74
CA LEU A 84 -2.90 -3.96 8.89
C LEU A 84 -3.61 -3.31 10.08
N CYS A 85 -4.24 -4.13 10.92
CA CYS A 85 -4.71 -3.67 12.23
C CYS A 85 -3.55 -3.57 13.23
N PRO A 86 -3.72 -2.85 14.35
CA PRO A 86 -2.67 -2.69 15.36
C PRO A 86 -2.10 -4.02 15.84
N GLU A 87 -2.96 -5.01 16.09
CA GLU A 87 -2.54 -6.36 16.51
C GLU A 87 -1.66 -7.06 15.47
N CYS A 88 -2.00 -6.93 14.18
CA CYS A 88 -1.23 -7.53 13.10
C CYS A 88 0.07 -6.76 12.82
N PHE A 89 0.13 -5.48 13.20
CA PHE A 89 1.26 -4.59 12.99
C PHE A 89 2.33 -4.70 14.08
N LYS A 90 1.99 -5.06 15.32
CA LYS A 90 2.95 -5.31 16.43
C LYS A 90 4.22 -6.09 16.00
N PRO A 91 4.12 -7.29 15.38
CA PRO A 91 5.31 -8.05 14.99
C PRO A 91 6.11 -7.43 13.84
N VAL A 92 5.51 -6.52 13.06
CA VAL A 92 6.19 -5.75 12.02
C VAL A 92 6.97 -4.61 12.67
N GLU A 93 6.32 -3.89 13.58
CA GLU A 93 6.91 -2.79 14.33
C GLU A 93 8.13 -3.24 15.15
N GLU A 94 8.06 -4.39 15.82
CA GLU A 94 9.20 -4.96 16.56
C GLU A 94 10.40 -5.26 15.64
N LYS A 95 10.14 -5.75 14.43
CA LYS A 95 11.20 -6.01 13.43
C LYS A 95 11.86 -4.72 12.96
N GLU A 96 11.06 -3.70 12.66
CA GLU A 96 11.58 -2.39 12.24
C GLU A 96 12.36 -1.70 13.37
N LYS A 97 11.84 -1.73 14.61
CA LYS A 97 12.54 -1.19 15.79
C LYS A 97 13.88 -1.91 16.02
N LYS A 98 13.90 -3.24 15.93
CA LYS A 98 15.14 -4.03 16.06
C LYS A 98 16.17 -3.69 14.97
N SER A 99 15.72 -3.48 13.73
CA SER A 99 16.61 -3.05 12.63
C SER A 99 17.16 -1.63 12.79
N LYS A 100 16.39 -0.70 13.38
CA LYS A 100 16.86 0.66 13.68
C LYS A 100 17.82 0.69 14.88
N GLY A 101 17.60 -0.17 15.88
CA GLY A 101 18.47 -0.28 17.06
C GLY A 101 19.91 -0.71 16.74
N MET A 102 20.14 -1.47 15.66
CA MET A 102 21.49 -1.87 15.24
C MET A 102 22.30 -0.75 14.56
N PHE A 103 21.66 0.31 14.06
CA PHE A 103 22.34 1.42 13.35
C PHE A 103 22.28 2.76 14.10
N GLY A 104 21.74 2.78 15.32
CA GLY A 104 21.48 4.03 16.07
C GLY A 104 22.57 4.53 17.01
N ASN A 105 23.66 3.78 17.26
CA ASN A 105 24.58 4.07 18.37
C ASN A 105 25.97 4.62 18.00
N ILE A 106 26.17 5.22 16.81
CA ILE A 106 27.49 5.78 16.42
C ILE A 106 27.44 7.31 16.22
N ARG A 107 26.66 8.04 17.03
CA ARG A 107 26.72 9.52 17.06
C ARG A 107 26.67 10.05 18.48
N ASN A 108 27.63 9.64 19.31
CA ASN A 108 27.95 10.31 20.59
C ASN A 108 29.35 9.92 21.12
N MET A 109 30.38 9.90 20.27
CA MET A 109 31.77 9.66 20.74
C MET A 109 32.88 10.50 20.08
N PHE A 110 32.57 11.49 19.24
CA PHE A 110 33.56 12.48 18.78
C PHE A 110 32.86 13.81 18.45
N GLY A 111 33.11 14.83 19.27
CA GLY A 111 32.59 16.19 19.13
C GLY A 111 32.46 16.86 20.48
#